data_AF-A0A1H0E5C3-F1
#
_entry.id   AF-A0A1H0E5C3-F1
#
_cell.length_a   1.000
_cell.length_b   1.000
_cell.length_c   1.000
_cell.angle_alpha   90.00
_cell.angle_beta   90.00
_cell.angle_gamma   90.00
#
_symmetry.space_group_name_H-M   'P 1'
#
loop_
_entity.id
_entity.type
_entity.pdbx_description
1 polymer ?
#
loop_
_entity_poly.entity_id
_entity_poly.type
_entity_poly.pdbx_seq_one_letter_code
_entity_poly.pdbx_strand_id
1 'polypeptide(L)' 'MTRDPADLTAADYLDGAREMTAADRPYLAHLLAEEAAQRTNDPATAAGIRATYPDPTTTRTESD' A
#
# COMPACT_ATOMS: atom_id res chain seq x y z
N MET A 1 -12.26 7.95 19.93
CA MET A 1 -12.45 8.81 18.75
C MET A 1 -12.13 7.95 17.55
N THR A 2 -13.13 7.23 17.04
CA THR A 2 -12.97 6.37 15.86
C THR A 2 -12.82 7.29 14.67
N ARG A 3 -11.63 7.37 14.07
CA ARG A 3 -11.51 7.94 12.73
C ARG A 3 -12.39 7.09 11.83
N ASP A 4 -13.43 7.70 11.26
CA ASP A 4 -14.20 7.05 10.21
C ASP A 4 -13.22 6.58 9.14
N PRO A 5 -13.28 5.31 8.71
CA PRO A 5 -12.37 4.80 7.68
C PRO A 5 -12.54 5.53 6.34
N ALA A 6 -13.66 6.25 6.15
CA ALA A 6 -13.91 7.11 5.01
C ALA A 6 -13.11 8.43 5.04
N ASP A 7 -12.59 8.85 6.20
CA ASP A 7 -11.81 10.10 6.37
C ASP A 7 -10.29 9.82 6.35
N LEU A 8 -9.88 8.55 6.22
CA LEU A 8 -8.46 8.20 6.12
C LEU A 8 -7.88 8.73 4.81
N THR A 9 -6.80 9.50 4.94
CA THR A 9 -6.09 10.07 3.81
C THR A 9 -5.15 9.04 3.19
N ALA A 10 -4.71 9.26 1.94
CA ALA A 10 -3.68 8.43 1.31
C ALA A 10 -2.41 8.29 2.19
N ALA A 11 -2.10 9.32 3.00
CA ALA A 11 -0.98 9.29 3.93
C ALA A 11 -1.21 8.31 5.09
N ASP A 12 -2.43 8.22 5.64
CA ASP A 12 -2.75 7.26 6.70
C ASP A 12 -2.66 5.81 6.19
N TYR A 13 -3.11 5.57 4.96
CA TYR A 13 -2.95 4.26 4.31
C TYR A 13 -1.48 3.92 4.06
N LEU A 14 -0.66 4.88 3.63
CA LEU A 14 0.78 4.69 3.47
C LEU A 14 1.52 4.42 4.77
N ASP A 15 1.11 5.08 5.86
CA ASP A 15 1.67 4.83 7.18
C ASP A 15 1.38 3.40 7.63
N GLY A 16 0.12 2.97 7.49
CA GLY A 16 -0.26 1.57 7.72
C GLY A 16 0.49 0.59 6.82
N ALA A 17 0.74 0.93 5.55
CA ALA A 17 1.52 0.08 4.64
C ALA A 17 2.96 -0.12 5.16
N ARG A 18 3.59 0.94 5.68
CA ARG A 18 4.93 0.86 6.32
C ARG A 18 4.91 -0.03 7.56
N GLU A 19 3.90 0.11 8.41
CA GLU A 19 3.75 -0.75 9.58
C GLU A 19 3.57 -2.22 9.19
N MET A 20 2.79 -2.51 8.14
CA MET A 20 2.62 -3.88 7.64
C MET A 20 3.89 -4.45 7.03
N THR A 21 4.69 -3.65 6.33
CA THR A 21 6.02 -4.06 5.86
C THR A 21 6.96 -4.34 7.02
N ALA A 22 6.99 -3.49 8.05
CA ALA A 22 7.79 -3.71 9.25
C ALA A 22 7.35 -4.96 10.03
N ALA A 23 6.07 -5.33 9.94
CA ALA A 23 5.49 -6.52 10.54
C ALA A 23 5.62 -7.79 9.67
N ASP A 24 6.38 -7.75 8.57
CA ASP A 24 6.55 -8.86 7.61
C ASP A 24 5.22 -9.34 7.00
N ARG A 25 4.29 -8.41 6.77
CA ARG A 25 2.99 -8.68 6.13
C ARG A 25 2.91 -7.98 4.76
N PRO A 26 3.65 -8.46 3.76
CA PRO A 26 3.79 -7.78 2.47
C PRO A 26 2.45 -7.69 1.71
N TYR A 27 1.55 -8.66 1.88
CA TYR A 27 0.23 -8.63 1.24
C TYR A 27 -0.66 -7.50 1.78
N LEU A 28 -0.67 -7.30 3.10
CA LEU A 28 -1.43 -6.19 3.70
C LEU A 28 -0.80 -4.84 3.37
N ALA A 29 0.53 -4.77 3.31
CA ALA A 29 1.24 -3.55 2.89
C ALA A 29 0.87 -3.16 1.44
N HIS A 30 0.84 -4.14 0.53
CA HIS A 30 0.43 -3.92 -0.85
C HIS A 30 -1.01 -3.40 -0.97
N LEU A 31 -1.97 -4.02 -0.26
CA LEU A 31 -3.36 -3.59 -0.29
C LEU A 31 -3.53 -2.14 0.19
N LEU A 32 -2.87 -1.77 1.28
CA LEU A 32 -2.91 -0.40 1.82
C LEU A 32 -2.26 0.60 0.86
N ALA A 33 -1.18 0.21 0.18
CA ALA A 33 -0.53 1.02 -0.84
C ALA A 33 -1.43 1.24 -2.08
N GLU A 34 -2.16 0.21 -2.53
CA GLU A 34 -3.13 0.36 -3.62
C GLU A 34 -4.27 1.32 -3.24
N GLU A 35 -4.81 1.21 -2.03
CA GLU A 35 -5.84 2.12 -1.50
C GLU A 35 -5.33 3.57 -1.43
N ALA A 36 -4.05 3.77 -1.07
CA ALA A 36 -3.41 5.08 -1.07
C ALA A 36 -3.21 5.61 -2.50
N ALA A 37 -2.78 4.74 -3.43
CA ALA A 37 -2.57 5.10 -4.83
C ALA A 37 -3.90 5.50 -5.50
N GLN A 38 -5.00 4.81 -5.21
CA GLN A 38 -6.34 5.15 -5.72
C GLN A 38 -6.85 6.50 -5.22
N ARG A 39 -6.54 6.87 -3.97
CA ARG A 39 -6.88 8.17 -3.37
C ARG A 39 -5.96 9.30 -3.82
N THR A 40 -4.82 8.97 -4.42
CA THR A 40 -3.83 9.95 -4.88
C THR A 40 -4.19 10.43 -6.29
N ASN A 41 -4.58 11.70 -6.41
CA ASN A 41 -4.95 12.29 -7.71
C ASN A 41 -3.75 12.49 -8.65
N ASP A 42 -2.53 12.49 -8.11
CA ASP A 42 -1.30 12.60 -8.90
C ASP A 42 -0.83 11.21 -9.38
N PRO A 43 -0.82 10.94 -10.69
CA PRO A 43 -0.48 9.63 -11.21
C PRO A 43 1.00 9.26 -11.01
N ALA A 44 1.90 10.24 -10.96
CA ALA A 44 3.33 9.99 -10.72
C ALA A 44 3.56 9.50 -9.28
N THR A 45 2.89 10.14 -8.32
CA THR A 45 2.89 9.75 -6.91
C THR A 45 2.23 8.38 -6.74
N ALA A 46 1.07 8.15 -7.36
CA ALA A 46 0.41 6.84 -7.33
C ALA A 46 1.31 5.72 -7.88
N ALA A 47 2.01 5.95 -8.98
CA ALA A 47 2.97 4.99 -9.54
C ALA A 47 4.15 4.72 -8.59
N GLY A 48 4.67 5.76 -7.92
CA GLY A 48 5.73 5.61 -6.90
C GLY A 48 5.29 4.78 -5.69
N ILE A 49 4.04 4.93 -5.25
CA ILE A 49 3.46 4.11 -4.17
C ILE A 49 3.42 2.64 -4.58
N ARG A 50 2.88 2.34 -5.77
CA ARG A 50 2.81 0.96 -6.30
C ARG A 50 4.17 0.31 -6.48
N ALA A 51 5.16 1.08 -6.94
CA ALA A 51 6.53 0.60 -7.10
C ALA A 51 7.22 0.32 -5.76
N THR A 52 6.84 1.04 -4.70
CA THR A 52 7.39 0.83 -3.34
C THR A 52 6.84 -0.44 -2.70
N TYR A 53 5.58 -0.78 -2.97
CA TYR A 53 4.90 -1.94 -2.41
C TYR A 53 4.42 -2.87 -3.55
N PRO A 54 5.34 -3.62 -4.19
CA PRO A 54 4.98 -4.55 -5.24
C PRO A 54 4.09 -5.68 -4.68
N ASP A 55 3.21 -6.20 -5.51
CA ASP A 55 2.35 -7.31 -5.11
C ASP A 55 3.20 -8.57 -4.85
N PRO A 56 3.17 -9.13 -3.62
CA PRO A 56 4.01 -10.27 -3.27
C PRO A 56 3.60 -11.57 -3.99
N THR A 57 2.40 -11.62 -4.56
CA THR A 57 1.91 -12.78 -5.31
C THR A 57 2.42 -12.77 -6.76
N THR A 58 2.67 -11.60 -7.34
CA THR A 58 3.35 -11.42 -8.63
C THR A 58 4.85 -11.66 -8.55
N THR A 59 5.46 -11.47 -7.37
CA THR A 59 6.85 -11.89 -7.11
C THR A 59 7.01 -13.39 -6.87
N ARG A 60 5.97 -14.20 -7.09
CA ARG A 60 6.18 -15.62 -7.39
C ARG A 60 6.84 -15.70 -8.77
N THR A 61 8.12 -15.37 -8.83
CA THR A 61 9.03 -16.16 -9.66
C THR A 61 8.85 -17.58 -9.14
N GLU A 62 8.19 -18.41 -9.94
CA GLU A 62 8.40 -19.85 -9.89
C GLU A 62 9.92 -20.03 -9.99
N SER A 63 10.60 -20.16 -8.85
CA SER A 63 11.95 -20.69 -8.83
C SER A 63 11.79 -22.18 -9.10
N ASP A 64 11.80 -22.54 -10.38
CA ASP A 64 12.15 -23.87 -10.88
C ASP A 64 13.68 -24.03 -10.85
#